data_AF-A0A960CJQ8-F1
#
_entry.id   AF-A0A960CJQ8-F1
#
_cell.length_a   1.000
_cell.length_b   1.000
_cell.length_c   1.000
_cell.angle_alpha   90.00
_cell.angle_beta   90.00
_cell.angle_gamma   90.00
#
_symmetry.space_group_name_H-M   'P 1'
#
loop_
_entity.id
_entity.type
_entity.pdbx_description
1 polymer ?
#
loop_
_entity_poly.entity_id
_entity_poly.type
_entity_poly.pdbx_seq_one_letter_code
_entity_poly.pdbx_strand_id
1 'polypeptide(L)'
;MYFVGLDLAWGERKPTGIAVVDSDGRLVHITAAQDDSAILAELGPYVAGDCLVAIDAPLVVTNPTGQRACETDLNRDFAKFEAGAHPANTGKPEFAGTPRGARIATALGLDMDPQSRAARRAIEVYPHPATVVFFRLGRTLKYKHKQGRSLKQLRTELLRLMDEIEGLAQATVPLRVADHPEWIALRSGVEQAERKSELRRAEDPVDAVVCAYVALFATRRPGAITVYGDFATGYIVTPTLPADLTPAPPEPTPGVVGDAVARYADRRPALIATTEHYLALVTRLLDDAGINYLSVTARTKSVASFAAKADRSVHGRRLYTDPSTQITDQVGVRVITYLREDVTAVGNLLADELQVLADLDMGQVTAREGRWGYASRHMLVRVDGETQPASVQVRTVLQHAWAEFEHDIRYKGTIPEQDAPELDRRFTLAAGLLELADREFTEIRDRLRASMADDRTPAATGAGIATPVLATYLGHRFPEAGWSRTEHYAWMSDLLGELGILTLDSLEELLNNLDTDAVNQKMDYRFPAGAVRRLDDALLSAFGDRYVGLAGNAHRVPLLQTRLERLRVAP
;
A
#
# COMPACT_ATOMS: atom_id res chain seq x y z
N MET A 1 -10.68 44.50 27.86
CA MET A 1 -9.59 43.75 27.22
C MET A 1 -10.17 42.84 26.17
N TYR A 2 -9.55 42.76 25.00
CA TYR A 2 -9.94 41.83 23.93
C TYR A 2 -8.91 40.71 23.77
N PHE A 3 -9.38 39.53 23.39
CA PHE A 3 -8.56 38.38 23.04
C PHE A 3 -8.75 38.09 21.56
N VAL A 4 -7.67 38.21 20.80
CA VAL A 4 -7.69 38.10 19.34
C VAL A 4 -7.02 36.80 18.96
N GLY A 5 -7.57 36.09 17.98
CA GLY A 5 -6.96 34.93 17.36
C GLY A 5 -6.76 35.14 15.86
N LEU A 6 -5.60 34.72 15.36
CA LEU A 6 -5.25 34.76 13.95
C LEU A 6 -4.79 33.37 13.49
N ASP A 7 -5.56 32.70 12.62
CA ASP A 7 -5.04 31.55 11.84
C ASP A 7 -4.31 32.09 10.60
N LEU A 8 -3.03 32.41 10.79
CA LEU A 8 -2.27 33.21 9.84
C LEU A 8 -1.61 32.33 8.77
N ALA A 9 -2.07 32.48 7.53
CA ALA A 9 -1.37 31.90 6.40
C ALA A 9 0.07 32.44 6.32
N TRP A 10 1.07 31.57 6.13
CA TRP A 10 2.48 32.01 6.11
C TRP A 10 2.84 32.96 4.95
N GLY A 11 2.01 33.02 3.90
CA GLY A 11 2.16 33.98 2.79
C GLY A 11 0.83 34.62 2.37
N GLU A 12 0.90 35.69 1.58
CA GLU A 12 -0.22 36.62 1.30
C GLU A 12 -1.24 36.13 0.25
N ARG A 13 -1.09 34.90 -0.26
CA ARG A 13 -2.00 34.36 -1.30
C ARG A 13 -3.26 33.72 -0.73
N LYS A 14 -3.22 33.28 0.53
CA LYS A 14 -4.32 32.60 1.19
C LYS A 14 -4.95 33.52 2.23
N PRO A 15 -6.27 33.43 2.42
CA PRO A 15 -6.94 34.16 3.49
C PRO A 15 -6.40 33.76 4.86
N THR A 16 -6.61 34.63 5.83
CA THR A 16 -6.27 34.47 7.24
C THR A 16 -7.54 34.61 8.05
N GLY A 17 -7.82 33.63 8.90
CA GLY A 17 -8.94 33.71 9.83
C GLY A 17 -8.67 34.71 10.93
N ILE A 18 -9.69 35.49 11.30
CA ILE A 18 -9.64 36.45 12.40
C ILE A 18 -10.82 36.18 13.31
N ALA A 19 -10.58 36.12 14.62
CA ALA A 19 -11.63 36.08 15.62
C ALA A 19 -11.28 36.98 16.81
N VAL A 20 -12.29 37.62 17.40
CA VAL A 20 -12.13 38.47 18.59
C VAL A 20 -13.16 38.08 19.64
N VAL A 21 -12.67 37.90 20.86
CA VAL A 21 -13.45 37.55 22.05
C VAL A 21 -13.29 38.67 23.08
N ASP A 22 -14.40 39.08 23.70
CA ASP A 22 -14.39 40.08 24.76
C ASP A 22 -13.96 39.50 26.13
N SER A 23 -13.92 40.36 27.14
CA SER A 23 -13.54 39.94 28.49
C SER A 23 -14.49 38.93 29.12
N ASP A 24 -15.76 38.89 28.70
CA ASP A 24 -16.78 37.97 29.23
C ASP A 24 -16.79 36.62 28.51
N GLY A 25 -15.90 36.44 27.54
CA GLY A 25 -15.78 35.24 26.74
C GLY A 25 -16.81 35.16 25.61
N ARG A 26 -17.34 36.30 25.15
CA ARG A 26 -18.27 36.32 23.99
C ARG A 26 -17.48 36.61 22.72
N LEU A 27 -17.76 35.85 21.67
CA LEU A 27 -17.29 36.20 20.33
C LEU A 27 -17.96 37.52 19.93
N VAL A 28 -17.17 38.48 19.47
CA VAL A 28 -17.65 39.83 19.06
C VAL A 28 -17.27 40.18 17.63
N HIS A 29 -16.38 39.40 17.01
CA HIS A 29 -15.99 39.54 15.62
C HIS A 29 -15.41 38.22 15.10
N ILE A 30 -15.75 37.84 13.87
CA ILE A 30 -15.14 36.73 13.14
C ILE A 30 -15.18 37.01 11.65
N THR A 31 -14.06 36.87 10.95
CA THR A 31 -13.96 37.10 9.51
C THR A 31 -12.75 36.39 8.90
N ALA A 32 -12.55 36.54 7.60
CA ALA A 32 -11.34 36.16 6.90
C ALA A 32 -10.79 37.37 6.13
N ALA A 33 -9.48 37.62 6.24
CA ALA A 33 -8.79 38.71 5.55
C ALA A 33 -7.76 38.17 4.55
N GLN A 34 -7.65 38.80 3.38
CA GLN A 34 -6.83 38.32 2.27
C GLN A 34 -5.34 38.69 2.42
N ASP A 35 -5.05 39.90 2.91
CA ASP A 35 -3.71 40.47 2.98
C ASP A 35 -3.46 41.18 4.33
N ASP A 36 -2.21 41.59 4.56
CA ASP A 36 -1.79 42.23 5.82
C ASP A 36 -2.55 43.54 6.09
N SER A 37 -2.88 44.31 5.05
CA SER A 37 -3.58 45.59 5.22
C SER A 37 -5.03 45.38 5.70
N ALA A 38 -5.71 44.37 5.16
CA ALA A 38 -7.03 43.96 5.59
C ALA A 38 -7.00 43.42 7.04
N ILE A 39 -5.99 42.61 7.39
CA ILE A 39 -5.82 42.12 8.77
C ILE A 39 -5.69 43.30 9.75
N LEU A 40 -4.83 44.27 9.45
CA LEU A 40 -4.62 45.43 10.32
C LEU A 40 -5.89 46.29 10.45
N ALA A 41 -6.66 46.45 9.37
CA ALA A 41 -7.91 47.19 9.37
C ALA A 41 -8.98 46.54 10.26
N GLU A 42 -9.18 45.22 10.13
CA GLU A 42 -10.14 44.46 10.93
C GLU A 42 -9.77 44.44 12.42
N LEU A 43 -8.47 44.39 12.75
CA LEU A 43 -8.00 44.34 14.13
C LEU A 43 -7.99 45.70 14.85
N GLY A 44 -7.87 46.80 14.12
CA GLY A 44 -7.70 48.16 14.65
C GLY A 44 -8.62 48.51 15.83
N PRO A 45 -9.95 48.28 15.74
CA PRO A 45 -10.89 48.58 16.83
C PRO A 45 -10.62 47.80 18.13
N TYR A 46 -10.05 46.60 18.03
CA TYR A 46 -9.92 45.66 19.14
C TYR A 46 -8.54 45.68 19.80
N VAL A 47 -7.55 46.27 19.13
CA VAL A 47 -6.16 46.35 19.62
C VAL A 47 -5.74 47.76 20.06
N ALA A 48 -6.67 48.71 20.10
CA ALA A 48 -6.40 50.07 20.58
C ALA A 48 -6.14 50.14 22.09
N GLY A 49 -6.85 49.32 22.88
CA GLY A 49 -6.68 49.17 24.33
C GLY A 49 -6.04 47.84 24.72
N ASP A 50 -6.24 47.42 25.96
CA ASP A 50 -5.73 46.15 26.49
C ASP A 50 -6.13 44.97 25.59
N CYS A 51 -5.13 44.24 25.09
CA CYS A 51 -5.35 43.10 24.21
C CYS A 51 -4.24 42.05 24.31
N LEU A 52 -4.62 40.81 24.03
CA LEU A 52 -3.69 39.71 23.77
C LEU A 52 -4.05 39.06 22.44
N VAL A 53 -3.11 39.09 21.50
CA VAL A 53 -3.27 38.54 20.15
C VAL A 53 -2.53 37.22 20.05
N ALA A 54 -3.25 36.11 19.92
CA ALA A 54 -2.72 34.79 19.66
C ALA A 54 -2.61 34.54 18.15
N ILE A 55 -1.41 34.26 17.67
CA ILE A 55 -1.09 34.14 16.24
C ILE A 55 -0.62 32.71 15.94
N ASP A 56 -1.34 31.98 15.08
CA ASP A 56 -0.91 30.68 14.52
C ASP A 56 0.13 30.88 13.41
N ALA A 57 1.28 31.44 13.78
CA ALA A 57 2.45 31.54 12.93
C ALA A 57 3.69 31.83 13.77
N PRO A 58 4.87 31.41 13.30
CA PRO A 58 6.13 31.77 13.93
C PRO A 58 6.29 33.29 14.11
N LEU A 59 6.63 33.72 15.31
CA LEU A 59 7.01 35.12 15.60
C LEU A 59 8.53 35.28 15.58
N VAL A 60 9.26 34.31 16.10
CA VAL A 60 10.73 34.32 16.12
C VAL A 60 11.25 33.04 15.48
N VAL A 61 12.09 33.22 14.45
CA VAL A 61 12.77 32.15 13.71
C VAL A 61 14.22 32.56 13.51
N THR A 62 15.14 31.85 14.16
CA THR A 62 16.58 32.18 14.12
C THR A 62 17.44 31.04 13.60
N ASN A 63 16.90 29.82 13.57
CA ASN A 63 17.61 28.63 13.11
C ASN A 63 17.68 28.57 11.57
N PRO A 64 18.85 28.21 11.00
CA PRO A 64 19.01 28.15 9.55
C PRO A 64 18.27 26.99 8.90
N THR A 65 18.20 25.84 9.58
CA THR A 65 17.55 24.61 9.11
C THR A 65 16.91 23.86 10.28
N GLY A 66 16.15 22.80 9.98
CA GLY A 66 15.55 21.94 11.00
C GLY A 66 14.37 22.56 11.75
N GLN A 67 14.08 22.00 12.93
CA GLN A 67 13.06 22.48 13.88
C GLN A 67 13.67 23.46 14.88
N ARG A 68 12.88 24.42 15.36
CA ARG A 68 13.20 25.25 16.53
C ARG A 68 13.15 24.38 17.80
N ALA A 69 13.86 24.81 18.85
CA ALA A 69 13.83 24.12 20.14
C ALA A 69 12.40 23.99 20.69
N CYS A 70 11.60 25.05 20.58
CA CYS A 70 10.19 25.05 20.98
C CYS A 70 9.36 23.98 20.24
N GLU A 71 9.58 23.80 18.93
CA GLU A 71 8.88 22.79 18.13
C GLU A 71 9.30 21.39 18.51
N THR A 72 10.60 21.16 18.75
CA THR A 72 11.10 19.86 19.23
C THR A 72 10.48 19.49 20.57
N ASP A 73 10.42 20.44 21.50
CA ASP A 73 9.86 20.22 22.83
C ASP A 73 8.34 20.01 22.80
N LEU A 74 7.62 20.80 22.00
CA LEU A 74 6.20 20.62 21.77
C LEU A 74 5.92 19.26 21.11
N ASN A 75 6.73 18.86 20.12
CA ASN A 75 6.57 17.59 19.41
C ASN A 75 6.79 16.38 20.32
N ARG A 76 7.68 16.48 21.31
CA ARG A 76 7.87 15.43 22.32
C ARG A 76 6.57 15.14 23.08
N ASP A 77 5.78 16.17 23.36
CA ASP A 77 4.52 16.02 24.08
C ASP A 77 3.33 15.70 23.15
N PHE A 78 3.28 16.32 21.97
CA PHE A 78 2.08 16.35 21.13
C PHE A 78 2.14 15.50 19.85
N ALA A 79 3.32 15.04 19.40
CA ALA A 79 3.42 14.22 18.18
C ALA A 79 2.63 12.90 18.28
N LYS A 80 2.57 12.31 19.48
CA LYS A 80 1.79 11.11 19.79
C LYS A 80 0.26 11.30 19.63
N PHE A 81 -0.22 12.54 19.69
CA PHE A 81 -1.62 12.92 19.42
C PHE A 81 -1.82 13.39 17.97
N GLU A 82 -0.81 13.29 17.11
CA GLU A 82 -0.80 13.87 15.76
C GLU A 82 -0.97 15.40 15.75
N ALA A 83 -0.52 16.07 16.81
CA ALA A 83 -0.58 17.52 17.02
C ALA A 83 0.82 18.17 16.98
N GLY A 84 1.78 17.55 16.27
CA GLY A 84 3.13 18.09 16.15
C GLY A 84 3.21 19.34 15.28
N ALA A 85 4.06 20.29 15.67
CA ALA A 85 4.38 21.49 14.89
C ALA A 85 5.35 21.17 13.74
N HIS A 86 5.15 21.87 12.63
CA HIS A 86 6.04 21.79 11.48
C HIS A 86 7.30 22.64 11.71
N PRO A 87 8.45 22.25 11.12
CA PRO A 87 9.69 23.01 11.25
C PRO A 87 9.56 24.41 10.66
N ALA A 88 9.87 25.46 11.42
CA ALA A 88 10.16 26.79 10.91
C ALA A 88 11.68 27.05 10.96
N ASN A 89 12.25 27.55 9.86
CA ASN A 89 13.67 27.89 9.74
C ASN A 89 13.89 28.91 8.62
N THR A 90 14.99 29.67 8.70
CA THR A 90 15.28 30.75 7.75
C THR A 90 15.68 30.26 6.36
N GLY A 91 15.92 28.96 6.19
CA GLY A 91 16.08 28.32 4.87
C GLY A 91 14.77 28.26 4.07
N LYS A 92 13.61 28.46 4.70
CA LYS A 92 12.32 28.58 4.02
C LYS A 92 12.05 30.02 3.58
N PRO A 93 11.61 30.26 2.32
CA PRO A 93 11.36 31.62 1.82
C PRO A 93 10.43 32.46 2.71
N GLU A 94 9.45 31.84 3.34
CA GLU A 94 8.46 32.47 4.22
C GLU A 94 9.06 33.01 5.53
N PHE A 95 10.24 32.52 5.92
CA PHE A 95 10.92 32.87 7.18
C PHE A 95 12.36 33.37 6.97
N ALA A 96 12.78 33.61 5.72
CA ALA A 96 14.14 34.07 5.41
C ALA A 96 14.41 35.50 5.93
N GLY A 97 13.36 36.28 6.17
CA GLY A 97 13.39 37.59 6.83
C GLY A 97 12.59 37.57 8.12
N THR A 98 11.95 38.70 8.46
CA THR A 98 11.01 38.74 9.59
C THR A 98 9.77 37.91 9.27
N PRO A 99 9.43 36.89 10.09
CA PRO A 99 8.23 36.09 9.90
C PRO A 99 6.97 36.96 9.80
N ARG A 100 5.99 36.54 8.98
CA ARG A 100 4.76 37.31 8.75
C ARG A 100 4.02 37.67 10.05
N GLY A 101 3.95 36.75 11.01
CA GLY A 101 3.35 36.99 12.33
C GLY A 101 4.02 38.14 13.08
N ALA A 102 5.36 38.18 13.10
CA ALA A 102 6.11 39.26 13.72
C ALA A 102 5.96 40.61 12.99
N ARG A 103 5.83 40.60 11.65
CA ARG A 103 5.53 41.83 10.90
C ARG A 103 4.20 42.43 11.34
N ILE A 104 3.14 41.61 11.44
CA ILE A 104 1.81 42.03 11.87
C ILE A 104 1.84 42.53 13.32
N ALA A 105 2.45 41.77 14.23
CA ALA A 105 2.57 42.16 15.63
C ALA A 105 3.33 43.50 15.80
N THR A 106 4.41 43.69 15.04
CA THR A 106 5.19 44.94 15.04
C THR A 106 4.36 46.11 14.49
N ALA A 107 3.63 45.92 13.39
CA ALA A 107 2.77 46.95 12.81
C ALA A 107 1.65 47.39 13.76
N LEU A 108 1.18 46.50 14.63
CA LEU A 108 0.20 46.78 15.67
C LEU A 108 0.82 47.34 16.97
N GLY A 109 2.14 47.37 17.08
CA GLY A 109 2.86 47.80 18.28
C GLY A 109 2.62 46.90 19.48
N LEU A 110 2.60 45.57 19.25
CA LEU A 110 2.38 44.56 20.28
C LEU A 110 3.70 44.03 20.81
N ASP A 111 3.81 43.89 22.13
CA ASP A 111 4.94 43.22 22.76
C ASP A 111 4.83 41.70 22.55
N MET A 112 5.88 41.09 22.00
CA MET A 112 5.90 39.68 21.60
C MET A 112 6.61 38.77 22.63
N ASP A 113 7.11 39.29 23.74
CA ASP A 113 7.67 38.44 24.79
C ASP A 113 6.53 37.69 25.52
N PRO A 114 6.51 36.34 25.53
CA PRO A 114 5.45 35.56 26.18
C PRO A 114 5.37 35.80 27.70
N GLN A 115 6.42 36.35 28.31
CA GLN A 115 6.46 36.72 29.73
C GLN A 115 6.11 38.19 29.99
N SER A 116 5.89 38.98 28.94
CA SER A 116 5.58 40.40 29.06
C SER A 116 4.31 40.65 29.87
N ARG A 117 4.34 41.73 30.65
CA ARG A 117 3.18 42.27 31.38
C ARG A 117 2.57 43.51 30.70
N ALA A 118 3.00 43.82 29.48
CA ALA A 118 2.44 44.93 28.72
C ALA A 118 0.92 44.75 28.51
N ALA A 119 0.20 45.87 28.42
CA ALA A 119 -1.24 45.85 28.19
C ALA A 119 -1.61 45.31 26.79
N ARG A 120 -0.70 45.44 25.81
CA ARG A 120 -0.90 45.11 24.39
C ARG A 120 0.19 44.12 23.98
N ARG A 121 -0.20 42.86 23.77
CA ARG A 121 0.74 41.74 23.57
C ARG A 121 0.34 40.84 22.41
N ALA A 122 1.32 40.15 21.85
CA ALA A 122 1.13 39.06 20.91
C ALA A 122 1.87 37.80 21.39
N ILE A 123 1.28 36.63 21.13
CA ILE A 123 1.88 35.33 21.43
C ILE A 123 1.77 34.39 20.22
N GLU A 124 2.81 33.60 20.01
CA GLU A 124 2.78 32.47 19.06
C GLU A 124 1.97 31.32 19.66
N VAL A 125 0.97 30.82 18.93
CA VAL A 125 0.15 29.67 19.33
C VAL A 125 0.12 28.61 18.22
N TYR A 126 -0.35 27.41 18.56
CA TYR A 126 -0.61 26.36 17.58
C TYR A 126 -1.95 25.65 17.91
N PRO A 127 -3.00 25.77 17.08
CA PRO A 127 -4.35 25.29 17.40
C PRO A 127 -4.45 23.78 17.65
N HIS A 128 -3.64 22.96 16.97
CA HIS A 128 -3.76 21.50 17.05
C HIS A 128 -3.47 20.96 18.47
N PRO A 129 -2.35 21.31 19.14
CA PRO A 129 -2.15 21.03 20.56
C PRO A 129 -3.25 21.59 21.46
N ALA A 130 -3.72 22.81 21.19
CA ALA A 130 -4.73 23.45 22.02
C ALA A 130 -6.05 22.67 22.01
N THR A 131 -6.53 22.26 20.83
CA THR A 131 -7.76 21.44 20.69
C THR A 131 -7.61 20.06 21.35
N VAL A 132 -6.43 19.43 21.28
CA VAL A 132 -6.15 18.18 22.00
C VAL A 132 -6.38 18.35 23.50
N VAL A 133 -5.91 19.45 24.09
CA VAL A 133 -6.05 19.68 25.53
C VAL A 133 -7.47 20.11 25.90
N PHE A 134 -8.03 21.12 25.23
CA PHE A 134 -9.34 21.67 25.58
C PHE A 134 -10.46 20.64 25.45
N PHE A 135 -10.42 19.82 24.41
CA PHE A 135 -11.45 18.83 24.11
C PHE A 135 -11.04 17.40 24.49
N ARG A 136 -9.90 17.27 25.20
CA ARG A 136 -9.35 15.99 25.69
C ARG A 136 -9.28 14.92 24.59
N LEU A 137 -8.83 15.32 23.40
CA LEU A 137 -8.81 14.44 22.24
C LEU A 137 -7.61 13.49 22.31
N GLY A 138 -7.85 12.21 22.07
CA GLY A 138 -6.77 11.23 21.93
C GLY A 138 -5.92 11.44 20.66
N ARG A 139 -6.43 12.16 19.65
CA ARG A 139 -5.77 12.56 18.39
C ARG A 139 -6.39 13.84 17.82
N THR A 140 -5.69 14.54 16.94
CA THR A 140 -6.24 15.72 16.22
C THR A 140 -7.41 15.37 15.31
N LEU A 141 -8.40 16.27 15.25
CA LEU A 141 -9.53 16.19 14.31
C LEU A 141 -9.06 16.36 12.86
N LYS A 142 -9.68 15.64 11.92
CA LYS A 142 -9.23 15.60 10.51
C LYS A 142 -9.97 16.57 9.60
N TYR A 143 -10.22 17.80 10.08
CA TYR A 143 -11.00 18.83 9.38
C TYR A 143 -10.22 19.63 8.33
N LYS A 144 -8.90 19.86 8.49
CA LYS A 144 -8.11 20.60 7.49
C LYS A 144 -7.96 19.83 6.17
N HIS A 145 -7.95 20.53 5.04
CA HIS A 145 -7.78 19.87 3.74
C HIS A 145 -6.41 19.16 3.58
N LYS A 146 -6.41 17.85 3.28
CA LYS A 146 -5.20 17.06 2.92
C LYS A 146 -5.54 16.03 1.82
N GLN A 147 -4.55 15.68 0.99
CA GLN A 147 -4.70 14.62 -0.01
C GLN A 147 -5.18 13.32 0.66
N GLY A 148 -6.19 12.69 0.09
CA GLY A 148 -6.80 11.47 0.61
C GLY A 148 -8.00 11.66 1.56
N ARG A 149 -8.31 12.87 2.03
CA ARG A 149 -9.52 13.12 2.85
C ARG A 149 -10.76 13.35 1.98
N SER A 150 -11.88 12.69 2.29
CA SER A 150 -13.15 12.89 1.55
C SER A 150 -13.86 14.18 1.99
N LEU A 151 -14.76 14.71 1.15
CA LEU A 151 -15.58 15.88 1.53
C LEU A 151 -16.38 15.60 2.80
N LYS A 152 -17.01 14.42 2.88
CA LYS A 152 -17.81 13.98 4.01
C LYS A 152 -16.98 13.96 5.29
N GLN A 153 -15.77 13.41 5.24
CA GLN A 153 -14.87 13.37 6.39
C GLN A 153 -14.51 14.78 6.88
N LEU A 154 -14.08 15.66 5.97
CA LEU A 154 -13.71 17.04 6.31
C LEU A 154 -14.90 17.78 6.95
N ARG A 155 -16.11 17.63 6.39
CA ARG A 155 -17.33 18.24 6.92
C ARG A 155 -17.67 17.73 8.32
N THR A 156 -17.67 16.41 8.51
CA THR A 156 -17.98 15.79 9.81
C THR A 156 -17.00 16.23 10.90
N GLU A 157 -15.71 16.24 10.60
CA GLU A 157 -14.68 16.63 11.57
C GLU A 157 -14.69 18.14 11.86
N LEU A 158 -15.01 18.99 10.87
CA LEU A 158 -15.15 20.42 11.08
C LEU A 158 -16.37 20.74 11.94
N LEU A 159 -17.52 20.10 11.68
CA LEU A 159 -18.71 20.25 12.53
C LEU A 159 -18.45 19.77 13.95
N ARG A 160 -17.72 18.66 14.11
CA ARG A 160 -17.30 18.20 15.44
C ARG A 160 -16.44 19.25 16.15
N LEU A 161 -15.49 19.89 15.47
CA LEU A 161 -14.72 20.98 16.07
C LEU A 161 -15.63 22.14 16.49
N MET A 162 -16.60 22.53 15.66
CA MET A 162 -17.56 23.59 15.98
C MET A 162 -18.45 23.22 17.18
N ASP A 163 -18.89 21.97 17.29
CA ASP A 163 -19.66 21.47 18.44
C ASP A 163 -18.85 21.54 19.74
N GLU A 164 -17.58 21.14 19.70
CA GLU A 164 -16.68 21.23 20.85
C GLU A 164 -16.43 22.69 21.27
N ILE A 165 -16.29 23.61 20.30
CA ILE A 165 -16.15 25.06 20.56
C ILE A 165 -17.43 25.61 21.18
N GLU A 166 -18.62 25.26 20.67
CA GLU A 166 -19.91 25.66 21.25
C GLU A 166 -20.07 25.12 22.68
N GLY A 167 -19.58 23.90 22.94
CA GLY A 167 -19.56 23.29 24.27
C GLY A 167 -18.74 24.07 25.31
N LEU A 168 -17.76 24.88 24.88
CA LEU A 168 -16.97 25.73 25.76
C LEU A 168 -17.80 26.79 26.50
N ALA A 169 -19.06 27.03 26.11
CA ALA A 169 -19.96 27.89 26.87
C ALA A 169 -20.17 27.42 28.31
N GLN A 170 -19.98 26.11 28.56
CA GLN A 170 -20.09 25.45 29.87
C GLN A 170 -18.73 25.13 30.53
N ALA A 171 -17.62 25.49 29.89
CA ALA A 171 -16.28 25.27 30.44
C ALA A 171 -15.96 26.24 31.60
N THR A 172 -14.94 25.91 32.40
CA THR A 172 -14.48 26.76 33.51
C THR A 172 -14.06 28.17 33.04
N VAL A 173 -13.48 28.27 31.85
CA VAL A 173 -13.28 29.54 31.16
C VAL A 173 -14.27 29.54 29.98
N PRO A 174 -15.44 30.19 30.12
CA PRO A 174 -16.49 30.07 29.13
C PRO A 174 -16.13 30.81 27.84
N LEU A 175 -16.48 30.20 26.71
CA LEU A 175 -16.49 30.84 25.39
C LEU A 175 -17.88 30.68 24.76
N ARG A 176 -18.49 31.80 24.36
CA ARG A 176 -19.85 31.85 23.81
C ARG A 176 -19.79 32.35 22.37
N VAL A 177 -19.97 31.42 21.43
CA VAL A 177 -19.94 31.70 19.98
C VAL A 177 -21.32 31.54 19.33
N ALA A 178 -22.20 30.73 19.92
CA ALA A 178 -23.43 30.24 19.28
C ALA A 178 -24.45 31.35 18.93
N ASP A 179 -24.43 32.46 19.66
CA ASP A 179 -25.34 33.60 19.43
C ASP A 179 -24.80 34.61 18.39
N HIS A 180 -23.57 34.42 17.90
CA HIS A 180 -22.95 35.34 16.95
C HIS A 180 -23.45 35.06 15.52
N PRO A 181 -24.05 36.04 14.81
CA PRO A 181 -24.67 35.81 13.50
C PRO A 181 -23.73 35.19 12.46
N GLU A 182 -22.48 35.64 12.42
CA GLU A 182 -21.47 35.17 11.48
C GLU A 182 -20.98 33.75 11.84
N TRP A 183 -20.97 33.37 13.11
CA TRP A 183 -20.69 31.99 13.52
C TRP A 183 -21.82 31.05 13.05
N ILE A 184 -23.08 31.46 13.25
CA ILE A 184 -24.26 30.72 12.77
C ILE A 184 -24.20 30.56 11.24
N ALA A 185 -23.88 31.63 10.51
CA ALA A 185 -23.73 31.58 9.05
C ALA A 185 -22.58 30.65 8.62
N LEU A 186 -21.45 30.68 9.32
CA LEU A 186 -20.31 29.81 9.07
C LEU A 186 -20.70 28.34 9.26
N ARG A 187 -21.36 28.03 10.37
CA ARG A 187 -21.84 26.67 10.69
C ARG A 187 -22.79 26.16 9.62
N SER A 188 -23.79 26.97 9.26
CA SER A 188 -24.76 26.63 8.22
C SER A 188 -24.07 26.37 6.87
N GLY A 189 -23.06 27.17 6.52
CA GLY A 189 -22.23 26.96 5.33
C GLY A 189 -21.46 25.64 5.35
N VAL A 190 -20.94 25.23 6.51
CA VAL A 190 -20.27 23.92 6.68
C VAL A 190 -21.28 22.77 6.54
N GLU A 191 -22.45 22.87 7.16
CA GLU A 191 -23.51 21.86 7.09
C GLU A 191 -23.97 21.61 5.65
N GLN A 192 -24.10 22.69 4.87
CA GLN A 192 -24.60 22.67 3.49
C GLN A 192 -23.50 22.48 2.44
N ALA A 193 -22.22 22.40 2.83
CA ALA A 193 -21.11 22.31 1.89
C ALA A 193 -21.19 21.07 0.99
N GLU A 194 -21.11 21.31 -0.33
CA GLU A 194 -21.06 20.30 -1.39
C GLU A 194 -19.67 20.21 -2.03
N ARG A 195 -18.78 21.16 -1.74
CA ARG A 195 -17.42 21.21 -2.30
C ARG A 195 -16.37 21.43 -1.21
N LYS A 196 -15.20 20.82 -1.38
CA LYS A 196 -14.07 20.99 -0.44
C LYS A 196 -13.57 22.43 -0.36
N SER A 197 -13.79 23.24 -1.41
CA SER A 197 -13.46 24.65 -1.41
C SER A 197 -14.36 25.49 -0.50
N GLU A 198 -15.59 25.03 -0.22
CA GLU A 198 -16.53 25.71 0.67
C GLU A 198 -16.12 25.49 2.13
N LEU A 199 -15.75 24.24 2.48
CA LEU A 199 -15.20 23.93 3.80
C LEU A 199 -13.93 24.74 4.11
N ARG A 200 -13.03 24.87 3.13
CA ARG A 200 -11.80 25.67 3.27
C ARG A 200 -12.05 27.14 3.64
N ARG A 201 -13.21 27.71 3.31
CA ARG A 201 -13.55 29.10 3.70
C ARG A 201 -13.88 29.22 5.19
N ALA A 202 -14.25 28.12 5.83
CA ALA A 202 -14.58 28.06 7.24
C ALA A 202 -13.43 27.54 8.12
N GLU A 203 -12.49 26.76 7.57
CA GLU A 203 -11.32 26.24 8.29
C GLU A 203 -10.57 27.34 9.05
N ASP A 204 -10.10 28.39 8.36
CA ASP A 204 -9.25 29.42 8.98
C ASP A 204 -10.02 30.27 10.03
N PRO A 205 -11.26 30.75 9.79
CA PRO A 205 -12.02 31.46 10.82
C PRO A 205 -12.32 30.62 12.08
N VAL A 206 -12.61 29.32 11.93
CA VAL A 206 -12.83 28.42 13.09
C VAL A 206 -11.56 28.27 13.92
N ASP A 207 -10.41 28.10 13.28
CA ASP A 207 -9.12 28.01 13.98
C ASP A 207 -8.71 29.32 14.64
N ALA A 208 -9.08 30.46 14.04
CA ALA A 208 -8.89 31.76 14.66
C ALA A 208 -9.69 31.87 15.98
N VAL A 209 -10.89 31.29 16.07
CA VAL A 209 -11.64 31.21 17.34
C VAL A 209 -10.89 30.38 18.39
N VAL A 210 -10.28 29.26 17.99
CA VAL A 210 -9.42 28.47 18.89
C VAL A 210 -8.22 29.28 19.37
N CYS A 211 -7.55 30.03 18.47
CA CYS A 211 -6.45 30.93 18.84
C CYS A 211 -6.90 32.00 19.86
N ALA A 212 -8.03 32.66 19.61
CA ALA A 212 -8.58 33.67 20.52
C ALA A 212 -8.90 33.06 21.89
N TYR A 213 -9.38 31.81 21.91
CA TYR A 213 -9.63 31.08 23.14
C TYR A 213 -8.34 30.74 23.91
N VAL A 214 -7.24 30.41 23.23
CA VAL A 214 -5.92 30.25 23.89
C VAL A 214 -5.50 31.54 24.58
N ALA A 215 -5.67 32.71 23.94
CA ALA A 215 -5.37 34.00 24.56
C ALA A 215 -6.23 34.29 25.81
N LEU A 216 -7.55 34.07 25.70
CA LEU A 216 -8.48 34.20 26.83
C LEU A 216 -8.10 33.25 27.98
N PHE A 217 -7.86 31.98 27.65
CA PHE A 217 -7.52 30.94 28.62
C PHE A 217 -6.18 31.22 29.30
N ALA A 218 -5.15 31.65 28.55
CA ALA A 218 -3.85 32.00 29.10
C ALA A 218 -3.92 33.15 30.10
N THR A 219 -4.80 34.12 29.84
CA THR A 219 -5.01 35.26 30.73
C THR A 219 -5.77 34.86 31.99
N ARG A 220 -6.78 33.98 31.87
CA ARG A 220 -7.62 33.53 33.00
C ARG A 220 -6.99 32.44 33.85
N ARG A 221 -6.15 31.59 33.25
CA ARG A 221 -5.54 30.40 33.84
C ARG A 221 -4.05 30.29 33.47
N PRO A 222 -3.21 31.28 33.85
CA PRO A 222 -1.80 31.29 33.47
C PRO A 222 -1.02 30.05 33.95
N GLY A 223 -1.40 29.46 35.09
CA GLY A 223 -0.79 28.23 35.60
C GLY A 223 -1.19 26.94 34.86
N ALA A 224 -2.08 27.02 33.87
CA ALA A 224 -2.50 25.91 33.02
C ALA A 224 -2.02 26.08 31.56
N ILE A 225 -1.01 26.92 31.35
CA ILE A 225 -0.35 27.16 30.07
C ILE A 225 1.08 26.66 30.14
N THR A 226 1.54 26.06 29.03
CA THR A 226 2.94 25.77 28.79
C THR A 226 3.46 26.68 27.69
N VAL A 227 4.61 27.31 27.93
CA VAL A 227 5.40 28.00 26.92
C VAL A 227 6.58 27.09 26.58
N TYR A 228 6.59 26.57 25.35
CA TYR A 228 7.74 25.81 24.83
C TYR A 228 8.74 26.78 24.24
N GLY A 229 10.02 26.70 24.62
CA GLY A 229 11.07 27.63 24.17
C GLY A 229 11.07 28.99 24.86
N ASP A 230 11.67 29.99 24.20
CA ASP A 230 11.86 31.34 24.74
C ASP A 230 11.78 32.42 23.66
N PHE A 231 11.72 33.68 24.08
CA PHE A 231 11.60 34.80 23.13
C PHE A 231 12.83 34.96 22.22
N ALA A 232 14.03 34.59 22.69
CA ALA A 232 15.25 34.81 21.93
C ALA A 232 15.39 33.83 20.75
N THR A 233 14.88 32.61 20.91
CA THR A 233 15.06 31.51 19.95
C THR A 233 13.77 31.05 19.28
N GLY A 234 12.62 31.51 19.75
CA GLY A 234 11.30 31.10 19.31
C GLY A 234 10.56 30.30 20.38
N TYR A 235 9.24 30.51 20.45
CA TYR A 235 8.40 29.88 21.44
C TYR A 235 7.03 29.51 20.89
N ILE A 236 6.32 28.60 21.55
CA ILE A 236 4.91 28.29 21.25
C ILE A 236 4.14 28.22 22.57
N VAL A 237 3.01 28.92 22.65
CA VAL A 237 2.11 28.93 23.80
C VAL A 237 0.91 28.03 23.52
N THR A 238 0.65 27.09 24.42
CA THR A 238 -0.50 26.18 24.36
C THR A 238 -0.97 25.84 25.77
N PRO A 239 -2.25 25.50 26.01
CA PRO A 239 -2.66 24.89 27.27
C PRO A 239 -1.81 23.65 27.61
N THR A 240 -1.49 23.49 28.89
CA THR A 240 -0.64 22.42 29.40
C THR A 240 -1.29 21.06 29.18
N LEU A 241 -0.55 20.11 28.58
CA LEU A 241 -1.02 18.74 28.39
C LEU A 241 -1.35 18.09 29.75
N PRO A 242 -2.60 17.65 29.99
CA PRO A 242 -2.95 16.96 31.22
C PRO A 242 -2.22 15.62 31.34
N ALA A 243 -1.66 15.33 32.51
CA ALA A 243 -0.90 14.08 32.74
C ALA A 243 -1.75 12.82 32.58
N ASP A 244 -3.07 12.93 32.75
CA ASP A 244 -4.04 11.84 32.62
C ASP A 244 -4.57 11.67 31.17
N LEU A 245 -4.25 12.61 30.26
CA LEU A 245 -4.66 12.50 28.87
C LEU A 245 -3.69 11.57 28.12
N THR A 246 -4.20 10.39 27.73
CA THR A 246 -3.43 9.41 26.97
C THR A 246 -3.78 9.48 25.48
N PRO A 247 -2.80 9.32 24.58
CA PRO A 247 -3.09 9.28 23.15
C PRO A 247 -3.97 8.07 22.85
N ALA A 248 -5.00 8.28 22.03
CA ALA A 248 -5.78 7.15 21.53
C ALA A 248 -4.86 6.27 20.66
N PRO A 249 -5.02 4.93 20.68
CA PRO A 249 -4.34 4.08 19.70
C PRO A 249 -4.63 4.57 18.27
N PRO A 250 -3.79 4.25 17.28
CA PRO A 250 -4.04 4.62 15.89
C PRO A 250 -5.44 4.21 15.48
N GLU A 251 -6.35 5.18 15.37
CA GLU A 251 -7.65 4.93 14.80
C GLU A 251 -7.44 4.71 13.30
N PRO A 252 -7.95 3.61 12.73
CA PRO A 252 -8.03 3.49 11.29
C PRO A 252 -9.01 4.57 10.81
N THR A 253 -8.44 5.69 10.33
CA THR A 253 -9.13 6.86 9.75
C THR A 253 -10.59 6.57 9.34
N PRO A 254 -11.58 7.23 9.97
CA PRO A 254 -12.99 7.06 9.61
C PRO A 254 -13.19 7.29 8.11
N GLY A 255 -13.71 6.28 7.41
CA GLY A 255 -13.92 6.31 5.96
C GLY A 255 -12.91 5.52 5.11
N VAL A 256 -11.73 5.14 5.62
CA VAL A 256 -10.69 4.49 4.78
C VAL A 256 -11.14 3.17 4.16
N VAL A 257 -11.89 2.33 4.90
CA VAL A 257 -12.42 1.07 4.33
C VAL A 257 -13.45 1.39 3.25
N GLY A 258 -14.38 2.31 3.49
CA GLY A 258 -15.38 2.72 2.50
C GLY A 258 -14.75 3.35 1.25
N ASP A 259 -13.80 4.25 1.43
CA ASP A 259 -13.06 4.93 0.35
C ASP A 259 -12.16 3.94 -0.42
N ALA A 260 -11.52 2.99 0.27
CA ALA A 260 -10.74 1.93 -0.37
C ALA A 260 -11.64 0.98 -1.18
N VAL A 261 -12.82 0.63 -0.65
CA VAL A 261 -13.81 -0.20 -1.35
C VAL A 261 -14.35 0.52 -2.58
N ALA A 262 -14.68 1.81 -2.47
CA ALA A 262 -15.12 2.62 -3.61
C ALA A 262 -14.03 2.73 -4.68
N ARG A 263 -12.81 3.09 -4.30
CA ARG A 263 -11.65 3.15 -5.22
C ARG A 263 -11.37 1.79 -5.87
N TYR A 264 -11.49 0.71 -5.11
CA TYR A 264 -11.32 -0.64 -5.65
C TYR A 264 -12.41 -0.97 -6.67
N ALA A 265 -13.67 -0.63 -6.37
CA ALA A 265 -14.80 -0.82 -7.29
C ALA A 265 -14.57 -0.07 -8.61
N ASP A 266 -14.11 1.19 -8.55
CA ASP A 266 -13.82 2.02 -9.72
C ASP A 266 -12.66 1.46 -10.56
N ARG A 267 -11.62 0.92 -9.92
CA ARG A 267 -10.44 0.33 -10.60
C ARG A 267 -10.70 -1.09 -11.12
N ARG A 268 -11.70 -1.80 -10.60
CA ARG A 268 -11.91 -3.22 -10.88
C ARG A 268 -12.04 -3.56 -12.37
N PRO A 269 -12.73 -2.77 -13.23
CA PRO A 269 -12.77 -3.04 -14.67
C PRO A 269 -11.38 -3.10 -15.31
N ALA A 270 -10.47 -2.18 -14.95
CA ALA A 270 -9.10 -2.20 -15.45
C ALA A 270 -8.32 -3.41 -14.89
N LEU A 271 -8.54 -3.77 -13.62
CA LEU A 271 -7.91 -4.93 -13.00
C LEU A 271 -8.30 -6.26 -13.66
N ILE A 272 -9.49 -6.35 -14.27
CA ILE A 272 -9.89 -7.53 -15.05
C ILE A 272 -8.96 -7.70 -16.26
N ALA A 273 -8.71 -6.64 -17.02
CA ALA A 273 -7.78 -6.68 -18.15
C ALA A 273 -6.35 -7.05 -17.70
N THR A 274 -5.88 -6.47 -16.60
CA THR A 274 -4.58 -6.85 -16.00
C THR A 274 -4.57 -8.32 -15.58
N THR A 275 -5.67 -8.85 -15.05
CA THR A 275 -5.79 -10.27 -14.64
C THR A 275 -5.64 -11.20 -15.84
N GLU A 276 -6.33 -10.90 -16.95
CA GLU A 276 -6.22 -11.67 -18.19
C GLU A 276 -4.80 -11.59 -18.79
N HIS A 277 -4.14 -10.44 -18.68
CA HIS A 277 -2.74 -10.29 -19.08
C HIS A 277 -1.82 -11.22 -18.29
N TYR A 278 -1.93 -11.23 -16.96
CA TYR A 278 -1.13 -12.14 -16.12
C TYR A 278 -1.43 -13.61 -16.40
N LEU A 279 -2.71 -13.97 -16.67
CA LEU A 279 -3.08 -15.34 -17.05
C LEU A 279 -2.38 -15.77 -18.33
N ALA A 280 -2.45 -14.94 -19.38
CA ALA A 280 -1.83 -15.23 -20.67
C ALA A 280 -0.31 -15.28 -20.57
N LEU A 281 0.30 -14.38 -19.79
CA LEU A 281 1.75 -14.33 -19.59
C LEU A 281 2.26 -15.55 -18.83
N VAL A 282 1.68 -15.87 -17.67
CA VAL A 282 2.13 -17.00 -16.84
C VAL A 282 1.95 -18.31 -17.59
N THR A 283 0.80 -18.50 -18.26
CA THR A 283 0.58 -19.69 -19.10
C THR A 283 1.68 -19.84 -20.16
N ARG A 284 1.95 -18.76 -20.91
CA ARG A 284 2.99 -18.76 -21.95
C ARG A 284 4.37 -19.08 -21.39
N LEU A 285 4.77 -18.47 -20.27
CA LEU A 285 6.07 -18.74 -19.64
C LEU A 285 6.20 -20.21 -19.25
N LEU A 286 5.14 -20.82 -18.72
CA LEU A 286 5.15 -22.24 -18.34
C LEU A 286 5.24 -23.17 -19.54
N ASP A 287 4.46 -22.89 -20.59
CA ASP A 287 4.48 -23.65 -21.84
C ASP A 287 5.86 -23.52 -22.53
N ASP A 288 6.40 -22.31 -22.59
CA ASP A 288 7.74 -22.03 -23.12
C ASP A 288 8.84 -22.70 -22.30
N ALA A 289 8.69 -22.83 -20.98
CA ALA A 289 9.63 -23.57 -20.14
C ALA A 289 9.45 -25.10 -20.24
N GLY A 290 8.36 -25.56 -20.86
CA GLY A 290 8.00 -26.97 -20.94
C GLY A 290 7.62 -27.57 -19.59
N ILE A 291 7.20 -26.75 -18.62
CA ILE A 291 6.83 -27.17 -17.27
C ILE A 291 5.47 -27.87 -17.32
N ASN A 292 5.37 -29.03 -16.70
CA ASN A 292 4.11 -29.74 -16.62
C ASN A 292 3.22 -29.17 -15.50
N TYR A 293 2.02 -28.73 -15.87
CA TYR A 293 1.01 -28.27 -14.93
C TYR A 293 -0.37 -28.85 -15.27
N LEU A 294 -1.27 -28.98 -14.29
CA LEU A 294 -2.65 -29.41 -14.48
C LEU A 294 -3.52 -28.24 -15.00
N SER A 295 -3.39 -27.06 -14.40
CA SER A 295 -4.13 -25.86 -14.84
C SER A 295 -3.50 -24.55 -14.36
N VAL A 296 -3.74 -23.49 -15.13
CA VAL A 296 -3.48 -22.11 -14.73
C VAL A 296 -4.81 -21.38 -14.79
N THR A 297 -5.19 -20.73 -13.69
CA THR A 297 -6.43 -19.95 -13.59
C THR A 297 -6.11 -18.58 -12.99
N ALA A 298 -6.88 -17.57 -13.35
CA ALA A 298 -6.75 -16.24 -12.76
C ALA A 298 -8.11 -15.68 -12.33
N ARG A 299 -8.09 -14.82 -11.32
CA ARG A 299 -9.29 -14.14 -10.82
C ARG A 299 -8.98 -12.74 -10.33
N THR A 300 -9.86 -11.81 -10.67
CA THR A 300 -9.92 -10.49 -10.04
C THR A 300 -10.83 -10.54 -8.82
N LYS A 301 -10.34 -10.10 -7.66
CA LYS A 301 -11.11 -10.14 -6.41
C LYS A 301 -12.45 -9.41 -6.57
N SER A 302 -13.53 -9.93 -6.00
CA SER A 302 -14.83 -9.23 -6.02
C SER A 302 -14.79 -8.02 -5.07
N VAL A 303 -15.63 -7.01 -5.33
CA VAL A 303 -15.74 -5.84 -4.43
C VAL A 303 -16.18 -6.28 -3.02
N ALA A 304 -17.13 -7.22 -2.93
CA ALA A 304 -17.60 -7.76 -1.67
C ALA A 304 -16.47 -8.47 -0.88
N SER A 305 -15.68 -9.32 -1.55
CA SER A 305 -14.54 -10.00 -0.90
C SER A 305 -13.40 -9.04 -0.56
N PHE A 306 -13.20 -7.98 -1.33
CA PHE A 306 -12.28 -6.91 -0.98
C PHE A 306 -12.75 -6.17 0.28
N ALA A 307 -14.02 -5.78 0.34
CA ALA A 307 -14.62 -5.12 1.50
C ALA A 307 -14.53 -5.97 2.77
N ALA A 308 -14.90 -7.25 2.69
CA ALA A 308 -14.80 -8.18 3.82
C ALA A 308 -13.35 -8.35 4.31
N LYS A 309 -12.36 -8.30 3.39
CA LYS A 309 -10.95 -8.37 3.75
C LYS A 309 -10.44 -7.06 4.34
N ALA A 310 -10.86 -5.93 3.78
CA ALA A 310 -10.51 -4.58 4.24
C ALA A 310 -11.03 -4.30 5.67
N ASP A 311 -12.17 -4.88 6.04
CA ASP A 311 -12.76 -4.73 7.38
C ASP A 311 -12.28 -5.77 8.40
N ARG A 312 -11.43 -6.72 7.99
CA ARG A 312 -10.94 -7.79 8.85
C ARG A 312 -10.16 -7.22 10.04
N SER A 313 -10.46 -7.74 11.23
CA SER A 313 -9.79 -7.36 12.49
C SER A 313 -9.23 -8.59 13.22
N VAL A 314 -8.09 -8.42 13.88
CA VAL A 314 -7.38 -9.42 14.68
C VAL A 314 -7.02 -8.79 16.03
N HIS A 315 -7.37 -9.45 17.14
CA HIS A 315 -7.20 -8.92 18.51
C HIS A 315 -7.77 -7.49 18.71
N GLY A 316 -8.96 -7.23 18.13
CA GLY A 316 -9.61 -5.92 18.21
C GLY A 316 -8.95 -4.81 17.38
N ARG A 317 -7.94 -5.14 16.56
CA ARG A 317 -7.26 -4.20 15.66
C ARG A 317 -7.52 -4.57 14.21
N ARG A 318 -7.76 -3.60 13.33
CA ARG A 318 -7.86 -3.88 11.89
C ARG A 318 -6.54 -4.46 11.37
N LEU A 319 -6.66 -5.49 10.55
CA LEU A 319 -5.53 -6.15 9.90
C LEU A 319 -4.90 -5.24 8.84
N TYR A 320 -5.71 -4.42 8.17
CA TYR A 320 -5.27 -3.50 7.13
C TYR A 320 -5.62 -2.06 7.52
N THR A 321 -4.59 -1.24 7.70
CA THR A 321 -4.70 0.19 7.99
C THR A 321 -4.83 1.02 6.71
N ASP A 322 -4.28 0.53 5.60
CA ASP A 322 -4.51 1.03 4.24
C ASP A 322 -4.83 -0.16 3.30
N PRO A 323 -6.12 -0.54 3.20
CA PRO A 323 -6.52 -1.66 2.37
C PRO A 323 -6.17 -1.50 0.87
N SER A 324 -6.01 -0.26 0.38
CA SER A 324 -5.74 -0.02 -1.05
C SER A 324 -4.36 -0.53 -1.48
N THR A 325 -3.38 -0.46 -0.57
CA THR A 325 -1.98 -0.83 -0.83
C THR A 325 -1.60 -2.14 -0.16
N GLN A 326 -2.17 -2.46 1.00
CA GLN A 326 -1.81 -3.65 1.78
C GLN A 326 -2.54 -4.92 1.35
N ILE A 327 -3.70 -4.81 0.68
CA ILE A 327 -4.37 -5.97 0.09
C ILE A 327 -3.74 -6.24 -1.28
N THR A 328 -2.82 -7.19 -1.33
CA THR A 328 -2.02 -7.52 -2.51
C THR A 328 -2.66 -8.56 -3.44
N ASP A 329 -3.68 -9.29 -2.98
CA ASP A 329 -4.41 -10.32 -3.74
C ASP A 329 -5.61 -9.74 -4.53
N GLN A 330 -5.46 -8.53 -5.07
CA GLN A 330 -6.45 -7.92 -5.96
C GLN A 330 -6.51 -8.64 -7.31
N VAL A 331 -5.34 -9.00 -7.84
CA VAL A 331 -5.13 -9.90 -8.97
C VAL A 331 -4.54 -11.19 -8.43
N GLY A 332 -5.24 -12.31 -8.61
CA GLY A 332 -4.78 -13.62 -8.18
C GLY A 332 -4.60 -14.56 -9.37
N VAL A 333 -3.45 -15.23 -9.45
CA VAL A 333 -3.18 -16.32 -10.40
C VAL A 333 -2.94 -17.59 -9.59
N ARG A 334 -3.42 -18.73 -10.08
CA ARG A 334 -3.22 -20.03 -9.46
C ARG A 334 -2.66 -20.98 -10.50
N VAL A 335 -1.50 -21.56 -10.19
CA VAL A 335 -0.85 -22.60 -10.98
C VAL A 335 -0.95 -23.89 -10.20
N ILE A 336 -1.62 -24.88 -10.78
CA ILE A 336 -1.76 -26.21 -10.21
C ILE A 336 -0.85 -27.15 -10.99
N THR A 337 0.14 -27.73 -10.33
CA THR A 337 1.07 -28.72 -10.88
C THR A 337 0.71 -30.14 -10.44
N TYR A 338 1.42 -31.14 -10.96
CA TYR A 338 1.22 -32.53 -10.51
C TYR A 338 2.05 -32.82 -9.28
N LEU A 339 3.34 -32.46 -9.30
CA LEU A 339 4.30 -32.82 -8.27
C LEU A 339 4.98 -31.60 -7.66
N ARG A 340 5.64 -31.83 -6.52
CA ARG A 340 6.27 -30.77 -5.73
C ARG A 340 7.47 -30.13 -6.43
N GLU A 341 8.23 -30.92 -7.18
CA GLU A 341 9.35 -30.38 -7.95
C GLU A 341 8.88 -29.37 -8.99
N ASP A 342 7.72 -29.60 -9.60
CA ASP A 342 7.12 -28.66 -10.55
C ASP A 342 6.74 -27.34 -9.85
N VAL A 343 6.27 -27.38 -8.59
CA VAL A 343 6.01 -26.16 -7.79
C VAL A 343 7.29 -25.34 -7.64
N THR A 344 8.42 -26.02 -7.41
CA THR A 344 9.73 -25.38 -7.30
C THR A 344 10.15 -24.77 -8.64
N ALA A 345 10.02 -25.53 -9.73
CA ALA A 345 10.33 -25.08 -11.09
C ALA A 345 9.52 -23.85 -11.51
N VAL A 346 8.21 -23.85 -11.26
CA VAL A 346 7.33 -22.71 -11.53
C VAL A 346 7.79 -21.47 -10.75
N GLY A 347 7.99 -21.60 -9.44
CA GLY A 347 8.34 -20.43 -8.62
C GLY A 347 9.70 -19.85 -9.01
N ASN A 348 10.62 -20.70 -9.43
CA ASN A 348 11.93 -20.32 -9.93
C ASN A 348 11.85 -19.58 -11.29
N LEU A 349 11.10 -20.12 -12.26
CA LEU A 349 10.84 -19.47 -13.54
C LEU A 349 10.22 -18.08 -13.36
N LEU A 350 9.19 -17.96 -12.51
CA LEU A 350 8.54 -16.67 -12.26
C LEU A 350 9.49 -15.68 -11.60
N ALA A 351 10.44 -16.14 -10.80
CA ALA A 351 11.43 -15.28 -10.16
C ALA A 351 12.48 -14.73 -11.13
N ASP A 352 12.70 -15.39 -12.26
CA ASP A 352 13.64 -14.97 -13.28
C ASP A 352 13.01 -14.02 -14.29
N GLU A 353 11.77 -14.29 -14.69
CA GLU A 353 11.10 -13.56 -15.76
C GLU A 353 10.32 -12.33 -15.24
N LEU A 354 10.03 -12.28 -13.93
CA LEU A 354 9.20 -11.23 -13.33
C LEU A 354 9.86 -10.64 -12.09
N GLN A 355 9.49 -9.40 -11.76
CA GLN A 355 9.92 -8.78 -10.52
C GLN A 355 9.20 -9.42 -9.32
N VAL A 356 9.95 -10.13 -8.47
CA VAL A 356 9.42 -10.70 -7.22
C VAL A 356 9.44 -9.66 -6.10
N LEU A 357 8.26 -9.35 -5.56
CA LEU A 357 8.06 -8.44 -4.43
C LEU A 357 7.99 -9.19 -3.09
N ALA A 358 7.52 -10.43 -3.10
CA ALA A 358 7.51 -11.33 -1.95
C ALA A 358 7.42 -12.80 -2.41
N ASP A 359 8.03 -13.72 -1.67
CA ASP A 359 7.92 -15.16 -1.86
C ASP A 359 7.77 -15.83 -0.49
N LEU A 360 6.63 -16.49 -0.27
CA LEU A 360 6.25 -17.07 1.00
C LEU A 360 5.85 -18.52 0.82
N ASP A 361 6.55 -19.42 1.51
CA ASP A 361 6.10 -20.79 1.71
C ASP A 361 5.13 -20.84 2.89
N MET A 362 3.83 -20.94 2.58
CA MET A 362 2.78 -20.94 3.59
C MET A 362 2.85 -22.13 4.55
N GLY A 363 3.48 -23.24 4.14
CA GLY A 363 3.68 -24.40 5.02
C GLY A 363 4.63 -24.06 6.15
N GLN A 364 5.72 -23.34 5.85
CA GLN A 364 6.67 -22.87 6.86
C GLN A 364 6.09 -21.76 7.74
N VAL A 365 5.30 -20.85 7.17
CA VAL A 365 4.66 -19.75 7.90
C VAL A 365 3.71 -20.31 8.96
N THR A 366 2.84 -21.23 8.56
CA THR A 366 1.86 -21.81 9.48
C THR A 366 2.51 -22.70 10.52
N ALA A 367 3.53 -23.49 10.15
CA ALA A 367 4.31 -24.29 11.10
C ALA A 367 4.93 -23.44 12.23
N ARG A 368 5.42 -22.23 11.91
CA ARG A 368 5.93 -21.27 12.91
C ARG A 368 4.85 -20.71 13.83
N GLU A 369 3.59 -20.70 13.40
CA GLU A 369 2.43 -20.28 14.19
C GLU A 369 1.83 -21.42 15.04
N GLY A 370 2.53 -22.56 15.14
CA GLY A 370 2.07 -23.72 15.92
C GLY A 370 0.87 -24.45 15.31
N ARG A 371 0.55 -24.14 14.05
CA ARG A 371 -0.49 -24.81 13.25
C ARG A 371 0.21 -25.59 12.14
N TRP A 372 -0.09 -26.86 11.96
CA TRP A 372 0.33 -27.55 10.73
C TRP A 372 -0.59 -27.07 9.61
N GLY A 373 -0.22 -25.94 9.02
CA GLY A 373 -0.90 -25.39 7.87
C GLY A 373 -0.16 -25.73 6.58
N TYR A 374 -0.81 -25.37 5.50
CA TYR A 374 -0.64 -26.03 4.23
C TYR A 374 0.57 -25.55 3.42
N ALA A 375 1.34 -26.49 2.85
CA ALA A 375 2.40 -26.19 1.89
C ALA A 375 1.80 -25.60 0.61
N SER A 376 1.99 -24.30 0.41
CA SER A 376 1.56 -23.55 -0.78
C SER A 376 2.54 -22.41 -0.96
N ARG A 377 3.17 -22.33 -2.14
CA ARG A 377 4.11 -21.25 -2.44
C ARG A 377 3.32 -20.05 -2.96
N HIS A 378 3.37 -18.95 -2.22
CA HIS A 378 2.70 -17.70 -2.54
C HIS A 378 3.73 -16.66 -2.95
N MET A 379 3.70 -16.29 -4.23
CA MET A 379 4.58 -15.27 -4.77
C MET A 379 3.78 -14.02 -5.09
N LEU A 380 4.33 -12.85 -4.78
CA LEU A 380 3.84 -11.57 -5.24
C LEU A 380 4.78 -11.08 -6.34
N VAL A 381 4.30 -11.05 -7.57
CA VAL A 381 5.12 -10.73 -8.75
C VAL A 381 4.56 -9.53 -9.49
N ARG A 382 5.42 -8.83 -10.24
CA ARG A 382 5.05 -7.68 -11.07
C ARG A 382 5.75 -7.74 -12.42
N VAL A 383 4.99 -7.49 -13.48
CA VAL A 383 5.53 -7.28 -14.84
C VAL A 383 6.09 -5.85 -14.93
N ASP A 384 7.21 -5.68 -15.61
CA ASP A 384 7.74 -4.35 -15.88
C ASP A 384 6.75 -3.49 -16.68
N GLY A 385 6.53 -2.25 -16.23
CA GLY A 385 5.53 -1.34 -16.79
C GLY A 385 4.11 -1.50 -16.23
N GLU A 386 3.81 -2.61 -15.55
CA GLU A 386 2.54 -2.77 -14.84
C GLU A 386 2.60 -2.16 -13.44
N THR A 387 1.59 -1.36 -13.08
CA THR A 387 1.52 -0.75 -11.75
C THR A 387 1.00 -1.72 -10.68
N GLN A 388 0.16 -2.68 -11.08
CA GLN A 388 -0.51 -3.60 -10.19
C GLN A 388 0.21 -4.97 -10.16
N PRO A 389 0.69 -5.43 -8.99
CA PRO A 389 1.24 -6.77 -8.86
C PRO A 389 0.16 -7.84 -8.83
N ALA A 390 0.53 -9.07 -9.16
CA ALA A 390 -0.29 -10.27 -9.06
C ALA A 390 0.22 -11.18 -7.94
N SER A 391 -0.71 -11.73 -7.16
CA SER A 391 -0.42 -12.81 -6.21
C SER A 391 -0.58 -14.16 -6.91
N VAL A 392 0.54 -14.84 -7.16
CA VAL A 392 0.59 -16.16 -7.79
C VAL A 392 0.68 -17.23 -6.70
N GLN A 393 -0.27 -18.15 -6.71
CA GLN A 393 -0.31 -19.31 -5.81
C GLN A 393 0.08 -20.56 -6.60
N VAL A 394 1.17 -21.21 -6.23
CA VAL A 394 1.68 -22.41 -6.89
C VAL A 394 1.47 -23.60 -5.95
N ARG A 395 0.80 -24.64 -6.44
CA ARG A 395 0.37 -25.80 -5.66
C ARG A 395 0.41 -27.06 -6.52
N THR A 396 0.65 -28.23 -5.93
CA THR A 396 0.29 -29.52 -6.56
C THR A 396 -1.25 -29.69 -6.69
N VAL A 397 -1.70 -30.81 -7.25
CA VAL A 397 -3.13 -31.16 -7.33
C VAL A 397 -3.69 -31.58 -5.97
N LEU A 398 -2.94 -32.36 -5.20
CA LEU A 398 -3.32 -32.79 -3.85
C LEU A 398 -3.36 -31.61 -2.88
N GLN A 399 -2.26 -30.86 -2.89
CA GLN A 399 -2.28 -29.43 -3.16
C GLN A 399 -3.59 -28.63 -3.04
N HIS A 400 -4.10 -28.38 -4.23
CA HIS A 400 -5.32 -27.66 -4.48
C HIS A 400 -6.54 -28.33 -3.83
N ALA A 401 -6.67 -29.66 -3.91
CA ALA A 401 -7.84 -30.38 -3.41
C ALA A 401 -8.06 -30.15 -1.91
N TRP A 402 -7.01 -30.30 -1.09
CA TRP A 402 -7.10 -30.06 0.35
C TRP A 402 -7.55 -28.64 0.67
N ALA A 403 -6.97 -27.65 -0.01
CA ALA A 403 -7.27 -26.24 0.23
C ALA A 403 -8.69 -25.85 -0.16
N GLU A 404 -9.27 -26.46 -1.20
CA GLU A 404 -10.67 -26.23 -1.55
C GLU A 404 -11.62 -26.83 -0.49
N PHE A 405 -11.34 -28.04 0.02
CA PHE A 405 -12.12 -28.62 1.13
C PHE A 405 -12.05 -27.78 2.41
N GLU A 406 -10.84 -27.35 2.79
CA GLU A 406 -10.63 -26.55 3.99
C GLU A 406 -11.31 -25.18 3.88
N HIS A 407 -11.15 -24.51 2.74
CA HIS A 407 -11.79 -23.22 2.48
C HIS A 407 -13.31 -23.34 2.51
N ASP A 408 -13.90 -24.35 1.85
CA ASP A 408 -15.35 -24.51 1.83
C ASP A 408 -15.93 -24.77 3.23
N ILE A 409 -15.29 -25.62 4.03
CA ILE A 409 -15.74 -25.94 5.40
C ILE A 409 -15.60 -24.72 6.31
N ARG A 410 -14.48 -23.99 6.24
CA ARG A 410 -14.25 -22.80 7.09
C ARG A 410 -15.02 -21.55 6.65
N TYR A 411 -15.37 -21.43 5.36
CA TYR A 411 -16.05 -20.27 4.82
C TYR A 411 -17.58 -20.42 4.79
N LYS A 412 -18.11 -21.64 4.57
CA LYS A 412 -19.56 -21.92 4.55
C LYS A 412 -20.10 -22.42 5.89
N GLY A 413 -19.23 -22.84 6.82
CA GLY A 413 -19.65 -23.38 8.11
C GLY A 413 -19.39 -22.42 9.27
N THR A 414 -20.42 -22.11 10.05
CA THR A 414 -20.25 -21.67 11.44
C THR A 414 -19.84 -22.90 12.24
N ILE A 415 -18.54 -23.24 12.24
CA ILE A 415 -18.05 -24.37 13.02
C ILE A 415 -18.31 -24.06 14.50
N PRO A 416 -19.10 -24.88 15.21
CA PRO A 416 -19.30 -24.70 16.65
C PRO A 416 -17.95 -24.72 17.36
N GLU A 417 -17.72 -23.82 18.32
CA GLU A 417 -16.43 -23.70 19.02
C GLU A 417 -15.97 -25.03 19.65
N GLN A 418 -16.93 -25.86 20.08
CA GLN A 418 -16.69 -27.19 20.64
C GLN A 418 -16.09 -28.20 19.63
N ASP A 419 -16.37 -28.04 18.34
CA ASP A 419 -15.93 -28.98 17.29
C ASP A 419 -14.64 -28.52 16.58
N ALA A 420 -14.26 -27.25 16.75
CA ALA A 420 -13.11 -26.65 16.08
C ALA A 420 -11.77 -27.38 16.35
N PRO A 421 -11.43 -27.81 17.59
CA PRO A 421 -10.17 -28.50 17.85
C PRO A 421 -10.07 -29.87 17.16
N GLU A 422 -11.15 -30.63 17.13
CA GLU A 422 -11.19 -31.95 16.48
C GLU A 422 -11.14 -31.81 14.95
N LEU A 423 -11.79 -30.80 14.39
CA LEU A 423 -11.71 -30.49 12.96
C LEU A 423 -10.29 -30.06 12.55
N ASP A 424 -9.65 -29.18 13.32
CA ASP A 424 -8.26 -28.78 13.08
C ASP A 424 -7.31 -29.99 13.11
N ARG A 425 -7.52 -30.93 14.05
CA ARG A 425 -6.78 -32.20 14.11
C ARG A 425 -7.00 -33.04 12.85
N ARG A 426 -8.24 -33.19 12.38
CA ARG A 426 -8.55 -33.98 11.17
C ARG A 426 -7.96 -33.38 9.90
N PHE A 427 -8.02 -32.06 9.75
CA PHE A 427 -7.38 -31.36 8.64
C PHE A 427 -5.86 -31.56 8.64
N THR A 428 -5.25 -31.54 9.82
CA THR A 428 -3.81 -31.83 9.99
C THR A 428 -3.46 -33.25 9.56
N LEU A 429 -4.24 -34.25 9.98
CA LEU A 429 -4.03 -35.65 9.57
C LEU A 429 -4.20 -35.82 8.05
N ALA A 430 -5.22 -35.21 7.46
CA ALA A 430 -5.44 -35.23 6.02
C ALA A 430 -4.27 -34.60 5.26
N ALA A 431 -3.72 -33.48 5.75
CA ALA A 431 -2.53 -32.87 5.16
C ALA A 431 -1.32 -33.82 5.18
N GLY A 432 -1.09 -34.52 6.30
CA GLY A 432 0.00 -35.50 6.40
C GLY A 432 -0.16 -36.72 5.48
N LEU A 433 -1.40 -37.17 5.24
CA LEU A 433 -1.67 -38.24 4.27
C LEU A 433 -1.38 -37.80 2.83
N LEU A 434 -1.76 -36.58 2.47
CA LEU A 434 -1.50 -36.04 1.15
C LEU A 434 -0.01 -35.76 0.91
N GLU A 435 0.71 -35.33 1.95
CA GLU A 435 2.16 -35.19 1.94
C GLU A 435 2.85 -36.53 1.61
N LEU A 436 2.41 -37.60 2.27
CA LEU A 436 2.92 -38.95 2.00
C LEU A 436 2.57 -39.39 0.57
N ALA A 437 1.34 -39.14 0.12
CA ALA A 437 0.92 -39.46 -1.24
C ALA A 437 1.75 -38.71 -2.31
N ASP A 438 2.03 -37.41 -2.11
CA ASP A 438 2.90 -36.62 -3.00
C ASP A 438 4.32 -37.23 -3.09
N ARG A 439 4.86 -37.72 -1.96
CA ARG A 439 6.15 -38.44 -1.94
C ARG A 439 6.08 -39.74 -2.73
N GLU A 440 5.04 -40.55 -2.52
CA GLU A 440 4.89 -41.81 -3.26
C GLU A 440 4.75 -41.58 -4.78
N PHE A 441 4.02 -40.55 -5.21
CA PHE A 441 3.95 -40.20 -6.63
C PHE A 441 5.29 -39.74 -7.20
N THR A 442 6.10 -39.05 -6.39
CA THR A 442 7.47 -38.66 -6.78
C THR A 442 8.35 -39.89 -6.94
N GLU A 443 8.33 -40.82 -5.98
CA GLU A 443 9.06 -42.10 -6.05
C GLU A 443 8.64 -42.96 -7.24
N ILE A 444 7.33 -43.05 -7.53
CA ILE A 444 6.81 -43.76 -8.71
C ILE A 444 7.39 -43.14 -9.98
N ARG A 445 7.38 -41.80 -10.09
CA ARG A 445 7.95 -41.10 -11.25
C ARG A 445 9.45 -41.35 -11.38
N ASP A 446 10.21 -41.30 -10.30
CA ASP A 446 11.66 -41.49 -10.33
C ASP A 446 12.03 -42.92 -10.71
N ARG A 447 11.25 -43.91 -10.24
CA ARG A 447 11.41 -45.32 -10.68
C ARG A 447 11.05 -45.52 -12.14
N LEU A 448 9.99 -44.89 -12.64
CA LEU A 448 9.66 -44.92 -14.06
C LEU A 448 10.78 -44.29 -14.90
N ARG A 449 11.39 -43.18 -14.46
CA ARG A 449 12.57 -42.57 -15.09
C ARG A 449 13.74 -43.55 -15.16
N ALA A 450 14.01 -44.28 -14.08
CA ALA A 450 15.07 -45.29 -14.03
C ALA A 450 14.77 -46.53 -14.90
N SER A 451 13.52 -46.97 -14.98
CA SER A 451 13.13 -48.14 -15.78
C SER A 451 13.04 -47.83 -17.28
N MET A 452 12.57 -46.63 -17.66
CA MET A 452 12.59 -46.19 -19.05
C MET A 452 14.02 -46.02 -19.55
N ALA A 453 14.99 -45.77 -18.67
CA ALA A 453 16.41 -45.68 -19.00
C ALA A 453 17.02 -46.99 -19.58
N ASP A 454 16.32 -48.13 -19.45
CA ASP A 454 16.83 -49.46 -19.81
C ASP A 454 16.21 -50.05 -21.10
N ASP A 455 15.13 -49.47 -21.64
CA ASP A 455 14.34 -50.09 -22.71
C ASP A 455 14.59 -49.43 -24.10
N ARG A 456 15.67 -49.84 -24.76
CA ARG A 456 15.99 -49.46 -26.15
C ARG A 456 15.24 -50.37 -27.15
N THR A 457 13.98 -50.06 -27.46
CA THR A 457 13.28 -50.74 -28.57
C THR A 457 12.68 -49.73 -29.55
N PRO A 458 13.18 -49.64 -30.82
CA PRO A 458 12.63 -48.73 -31.81
C PRO A 458 11.35 -49.30 -32.42
N ALA A 459 10.21 -48.65 -32.19
CA ALA A 459 8.99 -48.89 -32.97
C ALA A 459 8.99 -47.96 -34.19
N ALA A 460 9.43 -48.48 -35.33
CA ALA A 460 9.34 -47.82 -36.62
C ALA A 460 7.93 -47.98 -37.21
N THR A 461 7.23 -46.87 -37.40
CA THR A 461 6.18 -46.74 -38.42
C THR A 461 6.39 -45.41 -39.12
N GLY A 462 6.35 -45.41 -40.46
CA GLY A 462 6.78 -44.30 -41.34
C GLY A 462 5.90 -43.04 -41.33
N ALA A 463 5.42 -42.62 -40.17
CA ALA A 463 4.58 -41.43 -39.95
C ALA A 463 5.22 -40.43 -38.97
N GLY A 464 6.55 -40.35 -38.92
CA GLY A 464 7.28 -39.52 -37.96
C GLY A 464 7.53 -40.24 -36.62
N ILE A 465 8.22 -39.57 -35.70
CA ILE A 465 8.60 -40.15 -34.40
C ILE A 465 7.39 -40.12 -33.46
N ALA A 466 6.79 -41.28 -33.19
CA ALA A 466 5.62 -41.34 -32.31
C ALA A 466 5.88 -40.68 -30.94
N THR A 467 4.90 -39.93 -30.43
CA THR A 467 4.98 -39.17 -29.18
C THR A 467 5.56 -39.96 -27.99
N PRO A 468 5.13 -41.22 -27.71
CA PRO A 468 5.70 -41.99 -26.60
C PRO A 468 7.16 -42.36 -26.82
N VAL A 469 7.54 -42.61 -28.08
CA VAL A 469 8.92 -42.95 -28.48
C VAL A 469 9.84 -41.74 -28.32
N LEU A 470 9.37 -40.55 -28.73
CA LEU A 470 10.10 -39.29 -28.54
C LEU A 470 10.28 -38.96 -27.05
N ALA A 471 9.24 -39.15 -26.23
CA ALA A 471 9.31 -38.92 -24.79
C ALA A 471 10.35 -39.81 -24.11
N THR A 472 10.38 -41.11 -24.45
CA THR A 472 11.41 -42.04 -23.97
C THR A 472 12.80 -41.58 -24.39
N TYR A 473 13.02 -41.34 -25.69
CA TYR A 473 14.31 -40.91 -26.23
C TYR A 473 14.86 -39.65 -25.54
N LEU A 474 14.04 -38.61 -25.39
CA LEU A 474 14.44 -37.36 -24.75
C LEU A 474 14.72 -37.52 -23.25
N GLY A 475 14.02 -38.43 -22.58
CA GLY A 475 14.30 -38.81 -21.20
C GLY A 475 15.69 -39.42 -21.03
N HIS A 476 16.17 -40.23 -21.98
CA HIS A 476 17.55 -40.73 -21.97
C HIS A 476 18.58 -39.66 -22.32
N ARG A 477 18.29 -38.86 -23.35
CA ARG A 477 19.26 -37.91 -23.91
C ARG A 477 19.49 -36.71 -22.98
N PHE A 478 18.46 -36.33 -22.22
CA PHE A 478 18.52 -35.26 -21.23
C PHE A 478 18.09 -35.79 -19.86
N PRO A 479 18.90 -36.66 -19.25
CA PRO A 479 18.53 -37.40 -18.05
C PRO A 479 18.35 -36.49 -16.84
N GLU A 480 18.81 -35.23 -16.89
CA GLU A 480 18.66 -34.20 -15.85
C GLU A 480 17.45 -33.26 -16.08
N ALA A 481 16.74 -33.40 -17.20
CA ALA A 481 15.63 -32.52 -17.55
C ALA A 481 14.28 -33.05 -17.01
N GLY A 482 13.41 -32.12 -16.59
CA GLY A 482 12.05 -32.45 -16.13
C GLY A 482 11.14 -32.97 -17.26
N TRP A 483 10.08 -33.69 -16.89
CA TRP A 483 9.07 -34.22 -17.83
C TRP A 483 8.22 -33.10 -18.42
N SER A 484 8.09 -33.07 -19.74
CA SER A 484 7.15 -32.18 -20.43
C SER A 484 5.78 -32.85 -20.61
N ARG A 485 4.76 -32.07 -20.95
CA ARG A 485 3.43 -32.62 -21.24
C ARG A 485 3.42 -33.50 -22.48
N THR A 486 2.50 -34.47 -22.53
CA THR A 486 2.26 -35.29 -23.72
C THR A 486 1.97 -34.44 -24.97
N GLU A 487 1.23 -33.34 -24.82
CA GLU A 487 0.97 -32.37 -25.89
C GLU A 487 2.24 -31.66 -26.39
N HIS A 488 3.23 -31.41 -25.53
CA HIS A 488 4.52 -30.83 -25.94
C HIS A 488 5.33 -31.83 -26.77
N TYR A 489 5.30 -33.11 -26.42
CA TYR A 489 5.94 -34.15 -27.24
C TYR A 489 5.19 -34.36 -28.57
N ALA A 490 3.87 -34.23 -28.60
CA ALA A 490 3.10 -34.32 -29.84
C ALA A 490 3.41 -33.14 -30.77
N TRP A 491 3.37 -31.91 -30.23
CA TRP A 491 3.76 -30.71 -30.97
C TRP A 491 5.21 -30.77 -31.48
N MET A 492 6.15 -31.24 -30.64
CA MET A 492 7.55 -31.39 -31.05
C MET A 492 7.71 -32.47 -32.13
N SER A 493 6.97 -33.56 -32.05
CA SER A 493 6.92 -34.58 -33.11
C SER A 493 6.45 -33.98 -34.44
N ASP A 494 5.43 -33.13 -34.42
CA ASP A 494 4.93 -32.46 -35.64
C ASP A 494 5.99 -31.53 -36.24
N LEU A 495 6.69 -30.74 -35.40
CA LEU A 495 7.79 -29.87 -35.86
C LEU A 495 8.98 -30.65 -36.44
N LEU A 496 9.34 -31.79 -35.84
CA LEU A 496 10.36 -32.68 -36.39
C LEU A 496 9.93 -33.19 -37.78
N GLY A 497 8.65 -33.50 -37.95
CA GLY A 497 8.04 -33.81 -39.24
C GLY A 497 8.18 -32.69 -40.28
N GLU A 498 7.87 -31.44 -39.91
CA GLU A 498 8.04 -30.28 -40.80
C GLU A 498 9.51 -30.04 -41.21
N LEU A 499 10.46 -30.41 -40.35
CA LEU A 499 11.90 -30.35 -40.65
C LEU A 499 12.40 -31.52 -41.52
N GLY A 500 11.59 -32.57 -41.68
CA GLY A 500 11.94 -33.81 -42.38
C GLY A 500 12.66 -34.84 -41.50
N ILE A 501 12.66 -34.67 -40.18
CA ILE A 501 13.25 -35.59 -39.20
C ILE A 501 12.18 -36.62 -38.81
N LEU A 502 12.14 -37.73 -39.55
CA LEU A 502 11.09 -38.74 -39.42
C LEU A 502 11.47 -39.96 -38.56
N THR A 503 12.75 -40.11 -38.20
CA THR A 503 13.28 -41.26 -37.44
C THR A 503 14.14 -40.83 -36.26
N LEU A 504 14.22 -41.67 -35.23
CA LEU A 504 15.12 -41.45 -34.08
C LEU A 504 16.58 -41.39 -34.52
N ASP A 505 17.01 -42.24 -35.46
CA ASP A 505 18.40 -42.22 -35.96
C ASP A 505 18.76 -40.87 -36.58
N SER A 506 17.85 -40.26 -37.36
CA SER A 506 18.07 -38.94 -37.96
C SER A 506 18.13 -37.84 -36.89
N LEU A 507 17.32 -37.96 -35.84
CA LEU A 507 17.32 -37.04 -34.71
C LEU A 507 18.60 -37.18 -33.86
N GLU A 508 19.05 -38.41 -33.62
CA GLU A 508 20.27 -38.72 -32.88
C GLU A 508 21.52 -38.23 -33.64
N GLU A 509 21.58 -38.47 -34.95
CA GLU A 509 22.65 -37.94 -35.80
C GLU A 509 22.70 -36.40 -35.76
N LEU A 510 21.55 -35.73 -35.82
CA LEU A 510 21.48 -34.27 -35.66
C LEU A 510 22.02 -33.82 -34.30
N LEU A 511 21.53 -34.41 -33.21
CA LEU A 511 21.88 -34.01 -31.85
C LEU A 511 23.32 -34.37 -31.46
N ASN A 512 23.91 -35.41 -32.05
CA ASN A 512 25.32 -35.77 -31.84
C ASN A 512 26.28 -34.81 -32.55
N ASN A 513 25.83 -34.15 -33.62
CA ASN A 513 26.59 -33.12 -34.32
C ASN A 513 26.44 -31.72 -33.70
N LEU A 514 25.67 -31.58 -32.63
CA LEU A 514 25.45 -30.33 -31.91
C LEU A 514 26.02 -30.41 -30.49
N ASP A 515 26.71 -29.36 -30.07
CA ASP A 515 27.04 -29.19 -28.66
C ASP A 515 25.81 -28.70 -27.90
N THR A 516 24.95 -29.64 -27.52
CA THR A 516 23.70 -29.35 -26.81
C THR A 516 23.93 -28.69 -25.45
N ASP A 517 25.09 -28.93 -24.83
CA ASP A 517 25.43 -28.32 -23.54
C ASP A 517 25.85 -26.87 -23.72
N ALA A 518 26.64 -26.55 -24.76
CA ALA A 518 26.96 -25.17 -25.11
C ALA A 518 25.72 -24.38 -25.56
N VAL A 519 24.80 -25.00 -26.29
CA VAL A 519 23.50 -24.38 -26.64
C VAL A 519 22.72 -24.05 -25.37
N ASN A 520 22.61 -25.00 -24.45
CA ASN A 520 21.92 -24.79 -23.18
C ASN A 520 22.63 -23.74 -22.29
N GLN A 521 23.96 -23.69 -22.31
CA GLN A 521 24.76 -22.69 -21.60
C GLN A 521 24.60 -21.29 -22.19
N LYS A 522 24.57 -21.15 -23.52
CA LYS A 522 24.32 -19.87 -24.20
C LYS A 522 22.93 -19.31 -23.94
N MET A 523 21.95 -20.19 -23.74
CA MET A 523 20.63 -19.74 -23.33
C MET A 523 20.62 -19.17 -21.92
N ASP A 524 21.66 -19.46 -21.12
CA ASP A 524 21.88 -18.99 -19.75
C ASP A 524 20.64 -19.21 -18.88
N TYR A 525 20.02 -20.39 -19.04
CA TYR A 525 18.89 -20.75 -18.20
C TYR A 525 19.39 -20.92 -16.78
N ARG A 526 18.83 -20.11 -15.88
CA ARG A 526 19.13 -20.19 -14.46
C ARG A 526 18.72 -21.53 -13.83
N PHE A 527 17.87 -22.30 -14.51
CA PHE A 527 17.40 -23.62 -14.12
C PHE A 527 17.44 -24.63 -15.28
N PRO A 528 17.49 -25.95 -15.00
CA PRO A 528 17.55 -26.96 -16.06
C PRO A 528 16.30 -26.92 -16.94
N ALA A 529 16.46 -26.58 -18.21
CA ALA A 529 15.37 -26.65 -19.19
C ALA A 529 14.82 -28.09 -19.29
N GLY A 530 13.49 -28.22 -19.44
CA GLY A 530 12.80 -29.48 -19.68
C GLY A 530 13.25 -30.15 -20.98
N ALA A 531 13.01 -31.45 -21.12
CA ALA A 531 13.61 -32.24 -22.20
C ALA A 531 13.16 -31.78 -23.60
N VAL A 532 11.88 -31.46 -23.76
CA VAL A 532 11.35 -30.87 -25.01
C VAL A 532 11.96 -29.50 -25.28
N ARG A 533 12.20 -28.70 -24.24
CA ARG A 533 12.76 -27.36 -24.39
C ARG A 533 14.22 -27.37 -24.84
N ARG A 534 15.01 -28.31 -24.32
CA ARG A 534 16.38 -28.55 -24.77
C ARG A 534 16.43 -28.99 -26.23
N LEU A 535 15.51 -29.88 -26.62
CA LEU A 535 15.38 -30.25 -28.03
C LEU A 535 15.00 -29.04 -28.89
N ASP A 536 14.02 -28.25 -28.45
CA ASP A 536 13.58 -27.03 -29.13
C ASP A 536 14.71 -26.01 -29.35
N ASP A 537 15.62 -25.88 -28.38
CA ASP A 537 16.82 -25.03 -28.51
C ASP A 537 17.88 -25.63 -29.42
N ALA A 538 18.08 -26.95 -29.36
CA ALA A 538 19.00 -27.63 -30.27
C ALA A 538 18.53 -27.49 -31.72
N LEU A 539 17.23 -27.64 -31.99
CA LEU A 539 16.63 -27.43 -33.31
C LEU A 539 16.73 -25.96 -33.73
N LEU A 540 16.46 -25.02 -32.83
CA LEU A 540 16.63 -23.59 -33.13
C LEU A 540 18.09 -23.25 -33.47
N SER A 541 19.05 -23.83 -32.74
CA SER A 541 20.48 -23.65 -33.01
C SER A 541 20.91 -24.27 -34.33
N ALA A 542 20.34 -25.42 -34.70
CA ALA A 542 20.70 -26.14 -35.91
C ALA A 542 20.11 -25.52 -37.19
N PHE A 543 18.86 -25.07 -37.12
CA PHE A 543 18.09 -24.66 -38.29
C PHE A 543 17.84 -23.14 -38.37
N GLY A 544 18.10 -22.38 -37.29
CA GLY A 544 18.04 -20.92 -37.28
C GLY A 544 16.70 -20.38 -37.80
N ASP A 545 16.75 -19.43 -38.75
CA ASP A 545 15.55 -18.79 -39.32
C ASP A 545 14.60 -19.78 -40.01
N ARG A 546 15.10 -20.93 -40.50
CA ARG A 546 14.26 -22.00 -41.05
C ARG A 546 13.37 -22.62 -39.97
N TYR A 547 13.88 -22.78 -38.75
CA TYR A 547 13.08 -23.24 -37.61
C TYR A 547 12.04 -22.20 -37.21
N VAL A 548 12.43 -20.92 -37.16
CA VAL A 548 11.53 -19.80 -36.84
C VAL A 548 10.35 -19.74 -37.82
N GLY A 549 10.59 -20.02 -39.10
CA GLY A 549 9.59 -19.95 -40.16
C GLY A 549 8.66 -21.17 -40.30
N LEU A 550 8.76 -22.19 -39.44
CA LEU A 550 7.86 -23.36 -39.47
C LEU A 550 6.41 -22.97 -39.17
N ALA A 551 5.44 -23.67 -39.78
CA ALA A 551 4.03 -23.38 -39.60
C ALA A 551 3.60 -23.59 -38.14
N GLY A 552 4.09 -24.66 -37.51
CA GLY A 552 3.89 -24.92 -36.07
C GLY A 552 4.50 -23.87 -35.14
N ASN A 553 5.36 -22.97 -35.64
CA ASN A 553 6.03 -21.91 -34.88
C ASN A 553 5.43 -20.49 -35.09
N ALA A 554 4.40 -20.34 -35.94
CA ALA A 554 3.85 -19.04 -36.31
C ALA A 554 3.43 -18.16 -35.12
N HIS A 555 2.91 -18.77 -34.04
CA HIS A 555 2.44 -18.06 -32.84
C HIS A 555 3.56 -17.60 -31.89
N ARG A 556 4.80 -18.03 -32.11
CA ARG A 556 5.96 -17.84 -31.20
C ARG A 556 7.20 -17.27 -31.89
N VAL A 557 7.04 -16.73 -33.11
CA VAL A 557 8.13 -16.12 -33.88
C VAL A 557 8.94 -15.07 -33.08
N PRO A 558 8.32 -14.09 -32.38
CA PRO A 558 9.09 -13.08 -31.64
C PRO A 558 9.97 -13.67 -30.53
N LEU A 559 9.48 -14.71 -29.85
CA LEU A 559 10.23 -15.42 -28.81
C LEU A 559 11.39 -16.20 -29.42
N LEU A 560 11.14 -16.93 -30.50
CA LEU A 560 12.17 -17.68 -31.21
C LEU A 560 13.28 -16.77 -31.75
N GLN A 561 12.92 -15.59 -32.26
CA GLN A 561 13.88 -14.58 -32.71
C GLN A 561 14.76 -14.09 -31.56
N THR A 562 14.16 -13.78 -30.41
CA THR A 562 14.90 -13.37 -29.21
C THR A 562 15.90 -14.43 -28.76
N ARG A 563 15.50 -15.70 -28.77
CA ARG A 563 16.39 -16.82 -28.43
C ARG A 563 17.47 -17.08 -29.48
N LEU A 564 17.12 -16.94 -30.75
CA LEU A 564 18.07 -17.09 -31.86
C LEU A 564 19.14 -16.01 -31.80
N GLU A 565 18.77 -14.79 -31.43
CA GLU A 565 19.71 -13.71 -31.16
C GLU A 565 20.68 -14.10 -30.03
N ARG A 566 20.19 -14.64 -28.90
CA ARG A 566 21.06 -15.13 -27.81
C ARG A 566 22.06 -16.19 -28.29
N LEU A 567 21.63 -17.12 -29.14
CA LEU A 567 22.52 -18.14 -29.72
C LEU A 567 23.57 -17.55 -30.68
N ARG A 568 23.23 -16.47 -31.38
CA ARG A 568 24.09 -15.76 -32.34
C ARG A 568 25.10 -14.82 -31.67
N VAL A 569 24.84 -14.35 -30.46
CA VAL A 569 25.81 -13.57 -29.69
C VAL A 569 27.03 -14.46 -29.36
N ALA A 570 28.22 -13.97 -29.72
CA ALA A 570 29.49 -14.61 -29.34
C ALA A 570 29.73 -14.39 -27.84
N PRO A 571 30.29 -15.40 -27.13
CA PRO A 571 30.51 -15.31 -25.68
C PRO A 571 31.39 -14.14 -25.26
#